data_AF-X1P369-F1
#
_entry.id   AF-X1P369-F1
#
_cell.length_a   1.000
_cell.length_b   1.000
_cell.length_c   1.000
_cell.angle_alpha   90.00
_cell.angle_beta   90.00
_cell.angle_gamma   90.00
#
_symmetry.space_group_name_H-M   'P 1'
#
loop_
_entity.id
_entity.type
_entity.pdbx_description
1 polymer ?
#
loop_
_entity_poly.entity_id
_entity_poly.type
_entity_poly.pdbx_seq_one_letter_code
_entity_poly.pdbx_strand_id
1 'polypeptide(L)'
;MMSRDIELAVVAANEALTNSELVTKGIDPEKVNVEPERVAINLGAGLISCDLVELAPAVAASTTDGKFDIRKWGKEGLELVTPLWLLKYLPNMLACHIGIIHDIQGPSNSITCAEASAHLAIGEASQIIARGGSDIALAGGAEAK
;
A
#
# COMPACT_ATOMS: atom_id res chain seq x y z
N MET A 1 3.50 4.36 -11.13
CA MET A 1 2.24 3.77 -10.63
C MET A 1 2.19 3.71 -9.11
N MET A 2 3.32 3.82 -8.41
CA MET A 2 3.36 3.94 -6.95
C MET A 2 3.16 5.41 -6.55
N SER A 3 2.41 5.66 -5.47
CA SER A 3 2.44 6.93 -4.75
C SER A 3 3.70 6.99 -3.88
N ARG A 4 4.01 8.17 -3.32
CA ARG A 4 5.18 8.34 -2.47
C ARG A 4 5.14 7.46 -1.22
N ASP A 5 3.96 7.26 -0.65
CA ASP A 5 3.71 6.36 0.49
C ASP A 5 4.13 4.92 0.17
N ILE A 6 3.76 4.44 -1.02
CA ILE A 6 4.08 3.10 -1.50
C ILE A 6 5.59 2.98 -1.72
N GLU A 7 6.23 3.98 -2.34
CA GLU A 7 7.70 3.98 -2.52
C GLU A 7 8.43 3.89 -1.18
N LEU A 8 8.03 4.70 -0.19
CA LEU A 8 8.61 4.65 1.15
C LEU A 8 8.38 3.30 1.83
N ALA A 9 7.18 2.74 1.71
CA ALA A 9 6.85 1.42 2.26
C ALA A 9 7.72 0.32 1.66
N VAL A 10 7.92 0.32 0.34
CA VAL A 10 8.75 -0.65 -0.37
C VAL A 10 10.21 -0.56 0.06
N VAL A 11 10.77 0.66 0.14
CA VAL A 11 12.16 0.85 0.59
C VAL A 11 12.32 0.39 2.04
N ALA A 12 11.42 0.81 2.94
CA ALA A 12 11.47 0.42 4.35
C ALA A 12 11.32 -1.10 4.54
N ALA A 13 10.45 -1.76 3.77
CA ALA A 13 10.30 -3.21 3.78
C ALA A 13 11.56 -3.93 3.32
N ASN A 14 12.20 -3.46 2.25
CA ASN A 14 13.44 -4.04 1.75
C ASN A 14 14.59 -3.93 2.77
N GLU A 15 14.72 -2.77 3.42
CA GLU A 15 15.69 -2.57 4.50
C GLU A 15 15.41 -3.48 5.70
N ALA A 16 14.13 -3.60 6.10
CA ALA A 16 13.74 -4.47 7.23
C ALA A 16 14.05 -5.95 6.95
N LEU A 17 13.72 -6.43 5.76
CA LEU A 17 14.00 -7.82 5.34
C LEU A 17 15.50 -8.08 5.28
N THR A 18 16.27 -7.17 4.69
CA THR A 18 17.74 -7.27 4.61
C THR A 18 18.37 -7.28 6.01
N ASN A 19 17.90 -6.43 6.91
CA ASN A 19 18.40 -6.36 8.30
C ASN A 19 18.08 -7.64 9.09
N SER A 20 16.96 -8.31 8.78
CA SER A 20 16.57 -9.57 9.41
C SER A 20 17.30 -10.81 8.87
N GLU A 21 18.23 -10.63 7.92
CA GLU A 21 18.93 -11.71 7.21
C GLU A 21 18.00 -12.68 6.43
N LEU A 22 16.76 -12.23 6.18
CA LEU A 22 15.80 -12.94 5.35
C LEU A 22 16.03 -12.57 3.88
N VAL A 23 16.18 -13.60 3.06
CA VAL A 23 16.34 -13.49 1.61
C VAL A 23 15.01 -13.88 0.98
N THR A 24 14.33 -12.89 0.45
CA THR A 24 13.08 -13.03 -0.32
C THR A 24 13.39 -12.90 -1.81
N LYS A 25 12.41 -13.16 -2.67
CA LYS A 25 12.58 -13.04 -4.13
C LYS A 25 12.95 -11.63 -4.59
N GLY A 26 12.52 -10.62 -3.85
CA GLY A 26 12.85 -9.22 -4.12
C GLY A 26 14.30 -8.85 -3.80
N ILE A 27 15.00 -9.67 -3.00
CA ILE A 27 16.40 -9.45 -2.60
C ILE A 27 17.35 -10.27 -3.48
N ASP A 28 17.20 -11.60 -3.50
CA ASP A 28 17.98 -12.51 -4.35
C ASP A 28 17.11 -13.71 -4.76
N PRO A 29 16.57 -13.75 -5.99
CA PRO A 29 15.69 -14.81 -6.47
C PRO A 29 16.32 -16.22 -6.42
N GLU A 30 17.65 -16.33 -6.47
CA GLU A 30 18.35 -17.62 -6.53
C GLU A 30 18.68 -18.19 -5.14
N LYS A 31 18.52 -17.38 -4.09
CA LYS A 31 18.92 -17.73 -2.71
C LYS A 31 17.83 -17.48 -1.68
N VAL A 32 16.57 -17.54 -2.11
CA VAL A 32 15.41 -17.38 -1.22
C VAL A 32 15.51 -18.36 -0.04
N ASN A 33 15.44 -17.85 1.19
CA ASN A 33 15.58 -18.63 2.43
C ASN A 33 14.32 -18.63 3.31
N VAL A 34 13.21 -18.12 2.78
CA VAL A 34 11.89 -18.14 3.41
C VAL A 34 10.89 -18.93 2.56
N GLU A 35 9.88 -19.50 3.19
CA GLU A 35 8.73 -20.10 2.49
C GLU A 35 7.67 -19.02 2.24
N PRO A 36 7.41 -18.60 0.98
CA PRO A 36 6.46 -17.53 0.62
C PRO A 36 5.10 -17.59 1.33
N GLU A 37 4.54 -18.79 1.44
CA GLU A 37 3.22 -19.07 2.02
C GLU A 37 3.22 -18.96 3.56
N ARG A 38 4.40 -18.93 4.18
CA ARG A 38 4.62 -18.79 5.63
C ARG A 38 5.11 -17.41 6.05
N VAL A 39 5.11 -16.46 5.12
CA VAL A 39 5.38 -15.04 5.39
C VAL A 39 4.08 -14.26 5.30
N ALA A 40 3.68 -13.61 6.40
CA ALA A 40 2.55 -12.68 6.43
C ALA A 40 3.01 -11.24 6.18
N ILE A 41 2.06 -10.38 5.77
CA ILE A 41 2.31 -8.95 5.58
C ILE A 41 1.14 -8.10 6.09
N ASN A 42 1.43 -7.21 7.04
CA ASN A 42 0.43 -6.38 7.70
C ASN A 42 0.90 -4.93 7.79
N LEU A 43 0.34 -4.06 6.96
CA LEU A 43 0.76 -2.65 6.90
C LEU A 43 -0.35 -1.73 7.39
N GLY A 44 0.00 -0.81 8.27
CA GLY A 44 -0.80 0.36 8.57
C GLY A 44 -0.68 1.37 7.43
N ALA A 45 -1.81 1.90 6.97
CA ALA A 45 -1.84 2.96 5.98
C ALA A 45 -2.79 4.06 6.45
N GLY A 46 -2.39 5.32 6.27
CA GLY A 46 -3.26 6.46 6.45
C GLY A 46 -4.05 6.77 5.18
N LEU A 47 -4.38 8.05 5.00
CA LEU A 47 -5.05 8.53 3.81
C LEU A 47 -3.98 8.83 2.75
N ILE A 48 -3.84 7.96 1.75
CA ILE A 48 -2.92 8.21 0.64
C ILE A 48 -3.40 9.45 -0.12
N SER A 49 -2.61 10.53 -0.04
CA SER A 49 -2.97 11.82 -0.62
C SER A 49 -2.95 11.75 -2.14
N CYS A 50 -4.08 12.10 -2.76
CA CYS A 50 -4.19 12.15 -4.21
C CYS A 50 -3.39 13.33 -4.77
N ASP A 51 -2.68 13.12 -5.87
CA ASP A 51 -1.97 14.21 -6.54
C ASP A 51 -2.96 15.21 -7.16
N LEU A 52 -2.87 16.47 -6.71
CA LEU A 52 -3.72 17.55 -7.21
C LEU A 52 -3.48 17.83 -8.68
N VAL A 53 -2.27 17.62 -9.20
CA VAL A 53 -1.97 17.80 -10.63
C VAL A 53 -2.74 16.78 -11.48
N GLU A 54 -2.91 15.56 -10.97
CA GLU A 54 -3.69 14.52 -11.66
C GLU A 54 -5.20 14.79 -11.60
N LEU A 55 -5.70 15.37 -10.51
CA LEU A 55 -7.13 15.59 -10.30
C LEU A 55 -7.64 16.95 -10.81
N ALA A 56 -6.77 17.96 -10.87
CA ALA A 56 -7.13 19.34 -11.20
C ALA A 56 -7.83 19.49 -12.56
N PRO A 57 -7.42 18.81 -13.66
CA PRO A 57 -8.13 18.91 -14.94
C PRO A 57 -9.57 18.42 -14.85
N ALA A 58 -9.80 17.30 -14.16
CA ALA A 58 -11.11 16.73 -13.93
C ALA A 58 -12.01 17.68 -13.10
N VAL A 59 -11.44 18.29 -12.04
CA VAL A 59 -12.17 19.26 -11.21
C VAL A 59 -12.49 20.53 -11.99
N ALA A 60 -11.54 21.03 -12.79
CA ALA A 60 -11.73 22.21 -13.63
C ALA A 60 -12.82 21.98 -14.69
N ALA A 61 -12.81 20.83 -15.36
CA ALA A 61 -13.86 20.45 -16.29
C ALA A 61 -15.24 20.37 -15.60
N SER A 62 -15.26 19.99 -14.32
CA SER A 62 -16.48 19.81 -13.52
C SER A 62 -16.96 21.07 -12.82
N THR A 63 -16.31 22.23 -13.03
CA THR A 63 -16.62 23.48 -12.36
C THR A 63 -17.15 24.52 -13.34
N THR A 64 -18.24 25.20 -12.98
CA THR A 64 -18.83 26.29 -13.76
C THR A 64 -19.07 27.48 -12.83
N ASP A 65 -18.58 28.67 -13.18
CA ASP A 65 -18.70 29.90 -12.36
C ASP A 65 -18.26 29.71 -10.90
N GLY A 66 -17.20 28.93 -10.69
CA GLY A 66 -16.65 28.62 -9.36
C GLY A 66 -17.46 27.61 -8.54
N LYS A 67 -18.51 27.00 -9.12
CA LYS A 67 -19.31 25.95 -8.46
C LYS A 67 -19.03 24.58 -9.07
N PHE A 68 -18.68 23.62 -8.22
CA PHE A 68 -18.46 22.23 -8.60
C PHE A 68 -19.81 21.53 -8.88
N ASP A 69 -19.89 20.78 -9.98
CA ASP A 69 -21.04 19.95 -10.36
C ASP A 69 -20.66 18.47 -10.42
N ILE A 70 -21.19 17.68 -9.49
CA ILE A 70 -20.95 16.23 -9.39
C ILE A 70 -21.47 15.44 -10.59
N ARG A 71 -22.50 15.93 -11.29
CA ARG A 71 -23.02 15.27 -12.50
C ARG A 71 -22.08 15.48 -13.67
N LYS A 72 -21.49 16.67 -13.75
CA LYS A 72 -20.46 17.00 -14.75
C LYS A 72 -19.17 16.24 -14.46
N TRP A 73 -18.81 16.08 -13.19
CA TRP A 73 -17.72 15.19 -12.76
C TRP A 73 -17.89 13.76 -13.28
N GLY A 74 -19.06 13.16 -13.06
CA GLY A 74 -19.31 11.78 -13.48
C GLY A 74 -19.27 11.56 -15.00
N LYS A 75 -19.62 12.58 -15.80
CA LYS A 75 -19.72 12.47 -17.27
C LYS A 75 -18.48 12.94 -18.01
N GLU A 76 -17.87 14.04 -17.57
CA GLU A 76 -16.77 14.72 -18.27
C GLU A 76 -15.49 14.66 -17.44
N GLY A 77 -15.59 14.90 -16.13
CA GLY A 77 -14.42 14.92 -15.24
C GLY A 77 -13.72 13.57 -15.14
N LEU A 78 -14.46 12.48 -14.96
CA LEU A 78 -13.90 11.13 -14.85
C LEU A 78 -13.19 10.66 -16.12
N GLU A 79 -13.58 11.14 -17.31
CA GLU A 79 -12.90 10.81 -18.57
C GLU A 79 -11.47 11.38 -18.61
N LEU A 80 -11.19 12.42 -17.81
CA LEU A 80 -9.88 13.04 -17.70
C LEU A 80 -9.01 12.40 -16.60
N VAL A 81 -9.58 11.53 -15.76
CA VAL A 81 -8.84 10.81 -14.73
C VAL A 81 -8.29 9.51 -15.31
N THR A 82 -7.02 9.22 -15.06
CA THR A 82 -6.44 7.96 -15.55
C THR A 82 -7.17 6.75 -14.96
N PRO A 83 -7.46 5.68 -15.72
CA PRO A 83 -8.18 4.52 -15.18
C PRO A 83 -7.47 3.82 -14.02
N LEU A 84 -6.13 3.92 -13.96
CA LEU A 84 -5.29 3.37 -12.90
C LEU A 84 -5.16 4.30 -11.69
N TRP A 85 -5.76 5.48 -11.72
CA TRP A 85 -5.67 6.48 -10.64
C TRP A 85 -6.11 5.87 -9.31
N LEU A 86 -7.25 5.19 -9.26
CA LEU A 86 -7.75 4.59 -8.03
C LEU A 86 -6.72 3.58 -7.46
N LEU A 87 -6.13 2.75 -8.31
CA LEU A 87 -5.12 1.76 -7.90
C LEU A 87 -3.84 2.40 -7.36
N LYS A 88 -3.55 3.66 -7.69
CA LYS A 88 -2.40 4.38 -7.13
C LYS A 88 -2.64 4.83 -5.68
N TYR A 89 -3.90 5.03 -5.28
CA TYR A 89 -4.26 5.65 -3.99
C TYR A 89 -5.05 4.72 -3.06
N LEU A 90 -5.15 3.43 -3.38
CA LEU A 90 -5.77 2.45 -2.49
C LEU A 90 -4.83 2.13 -1.30
N PRO A 91 -5.30 2.22 -0.03
CA PRO A 91 -4.46 2.00 1.16
C PRO A 91 -3.77 0.62 1.20
N ASN A 92 -4.40 -0.41 0.65
CA ASN A 92 -3.82 -1.76 0.61
C ASN A 92 -2.63 -1.90 -0.35
N MET A 93 -2.35 -0.88 -1.17
CA MET A 93 -1.31 -0.97 -2.19
C MET A 93 0.10 -0.94 -1.61
N LEU A 94 0.28 -0.48 -0.37
CA LEU A 94 1.55 -0.65 0.35
C LEU A 94 1.88 -2.14 0.49
N ALA A 95 0.98 -2.91 1.12
CA ALA A 95 1.16 -4.35 1.31
C ALA A 95 1.19 -5.11 -0.03
N CYS A 96 0.34 -4.74 -1.01
CA CYS A 96 0.31 -5.42 -2.29
C CYS A 96 1.63 -5.28 -3.08
N HIS A 97 2.20 -4.08 -3.18
CA HIS A 97 3.45 -3.91 -3.91
C HIS A 97 4.61 -4.65 -3.24
N ILE A 98 4.72 -4.57 -1.91
CA ILE A 98 5.74 -5.30 -1.15
C ILE A 98 5.57 -6.80 -1.36
N GLY A 99 4.34 -7.31 -1.26
CA GLY A 99 4.06 -8.73 -1.44
C GLY A 99 4.39 -9.24 -2.84
N ILE A 100 4.10 -8.45 -3.88
CA ILE A 100 4.48 -8.77 -5.27
C ILE A 100 6.00 -8.78 -5.44
N ILE A 101 6.71 -7.78 -4.90
CA ILE A 101 8.17 -7.64 -5.04
C ILE A 101 8.89 -8.78 -4.32
N HIS A 102 8.47 -9.10 -3.09
CA HIS A 102 9.15 -10.08 -2.24
C HIS A 102 8.58 -11.50 -2.32
N ASP A 103 7.53 -11.72 -3.13
CA ASP A 103 6.80 -12.99 -3.24
C ASP A 103 6.25 -13.46 -1.88
N ILE A 104 5.54 -12.58 -1.19
CA ILE A 104 4.88 -12.89 0.09
C ILE A 104 3.47 -13.36 -0.21
N GLN A 105 3.14 -14.60 0.18
CA GLN A 105 1.89 -15.28 -0.16
C GLN A 105 1.04 -15.69 1.05
N GLY A 106 1.55 -15.50 2.27
CA GLY A 106 0.78 -15.69 3.49
C GLY A 106 -0.30 -14.61 3.70
N PRO A 107 -0.93 -14.57 4.88
CA PRO A 107 -1.96 -13.60 5.22
C PRO A 107 -1.50 -12.16 4.96
N SER A 108 -2.30 -11.41 4.19
CA SER A 108 -2.04 -10.03 3.82
C SER A 108 -3.18 -9.14 4.28
N ASN A 109 -2.86 -8.09 5.06
CA ASN A 109 -3.85 -7.14 5.55
C ASN A 109 -3.31 -5.70 5.53
N SER A 110 -4.21 -4.74 5.43
CA SER A 110 -3.88 -3.32 5.57
C SER A 110 -4.88 -2.62 6.48
N ILE A 111 -4.37 -2.06 7.59
CA ILE A 111 -5.21 -1.48 8.64
C ILE A 111 -5.21 0.03 8.52
N THR A 112 -6.39 0.63 8.45
CA THR A 112 -6.62 2.06 8.27
C THR A 112 -7.37 2.64 9.48
N CYS A 113 -6.64 2.90 10.56
CA CYS A 113 -7.16 3.47 11.81
C CYS A 113 -6.36 4.70 12.24
N ALA A 114 -6.17 5.66 11.32
CA ALA A 114 -5.44 6.90 11.54
C ALA A 114 -4.05 6.65 12.19
N GLU A 115 -3.69 7.38 13.25
CA GLU A 115 -2.39 7.26 13.91
C GLU A 115 -2.17 5.89 14.59
N ALA A 116 -3.24 5.14 14.85
CA ALA A 116 -3.16 3.80 15.45
C ALA A 116 -2.87 2.69 14.42
N SER A 117 -2.93 2.98 13.11
CA SER A 117 -2.86 2.01 12.02
C SER A 117 -1.66 1.07 12.11
N ALA A 118 -0.45 1.62 12.22
CA ALA A 118 0.78 0.82 12.26
C ALA A 118 0.88 -0.05 13.53
N HIS A 119 0.43 0.46 14.67
CA HIS A 119 0.41 -0.29 15.93
C HIS A 119 -0.54 -1.48 15.85
N LEU A 120 -1.75 -1.27 15.30
CA LEU A 120 -2.71 -2.34 15.08
C LEU A 120 -2.19 -3.36 14.06
N ALA A 121 -1.47 -2.91 13.02
CA ALA A 121 -0.89 -3.80 12.02
C ALA A 121 0.17 -4.74 12.62
N ILE A 122 1.03 -4.22 13.51
CA ILE A 122 1.98 -5.02 14.28
C ILE A 122 1.25 -5.99 15.23
N GLY A 123 0.19 -5.53 15.89
CA GLY A 123 -0.64 -6.37 16.76
C GLY A 123 -1.28 -7.54 16.00
N GLU A 124 -1.83 -7.27 14.82
CA GLU A 124 -2.41 -8.31 13.96
C GLU A 124 -1.36 -9.28 13.44
N ALA A 125 -0.19 -8.80 13.03
CA ALA A 125 0.94 -9.66 12.63
C ALA A 125 1.37 -10.61 13.76
N SER A 126 1.47 -10.09 14.99
CA SER A 126 1.76 -10.90 16.17
C SER A 126 0.69 -11.97 16.40
N GLN A 127 -0.59 -11.63 16.21
CA GLN A 127 -1.70 -12.58 16.33
C GLN A 127 -1.68 -13.66 15.24
N ILE A 128 -1.32 -13.30 14.00
CA ILE A 128 -1.17 -14.26 12.89
C ILE A 128 -0.12 -15.32 13.23
N ILE A 129 1.05 -14.89 13.73
CA ILE A 129 2.11 -15.81 14.15
C ILE A 129 1.64 -16.66 15.34
N ALA A 130 1.04 -16.04 16.36
CA ALA A 130 0.59 -16.76 17.56
C ALA A 130 -0.47 -17.84 17.26
N ARG A 131 -1.27 -17.65 16.21
CA ARG A 131 -2.28 -18.62 15.73
C ARG A 131 -1.71 -19.67 14.78
N GLY A 132 -0.41 -19.60 14.44
CA GLY A 132 0.26 -20.52 13.51
C GLY A 132 -0.04 -20.26 12.02
N GLY A 133 -0.64 -19.11 11.69
CA GLY A 133 -0.98 -18.75 10.31
C GLY A 133 0.24 -18.43 9.44
N SER A 134 1.36 -18.05 10.05
CA SER A 134 2.66 -17.81 9.40
C SER A 134 3.77 -17.90 10.44
N ASP A 135 5.01 -18.13 10.00
CA ASP A 135 6.19 -18.20 10.87
C ASP A 135 6.93 -16.86 10.93
N ILE A 136 6.77 -16.05 9.88
CA ILE A 136 7.35 -14.72 9.73
C ILE A 136 6.21 -13.76 9.41
N ALA A 137 6.29 -12.52 9.90
CA ALA A 137 5.37 -11.46 9.51
C ALA A 137 6.14 -10.15 9.32
N LEU A 138 5.97 -9.53 8.15
CA LEU A 138 6.39 -8.17 7.90
C LEU A 138 5.28 -7.22 8.34
N ALA A 139 5.59 -6.33 9.28
CA ALA A 139 4.60 -5.38 9.79
C ALA A 139 5.15 -3.98 9.96
N GLY A 140 4.28 -2.97 9.84
CA GLY A 140 4.67 -1.57 9.99
C GLY A 140 3.64 -0.63 9.41
N GLY A 141 4.09 0.46 8.81
CA GLY A 141 3.25 1.40 8.06
C GLY A 141 4.10 2.50 7.42
N ALA A 142 3.54 3.21 6.46
CA ALA A 142 4.18 4.36 5.81
C ALA A 142 3.15 5.43 5.49
N GLU A 143 3.61 6.69 5.47
CA GLU A 143 2.82 7.86 5.13
C GLU A 143 3.75 8.94 4.57
N ALA A 144 3.31 9.64 3.54
CA ALA A 144 4.01 10.73 2.89
C ALA A 144 3.05 11.91 2.63
N LYS A 145 2.76 12.67 3.69
CA LYS A 145 2.02 13.93 3.61
C LYS A 145 2.83 15.08 3.03
#